data_AF-A0A849M881-F1
#
_entry.id   AF-A0A849M881-F1
#
_cell.length_a   1.000
_cell.length_b   1.000
_cell.length_c   1.000
_cell.angle_alpha   90.00
_cell.angle_beta   90.00
_cell.angle_gamma   90.00
#
_symmetry.space_group_name_H-M   'P 1'
#
loop_
_entity.id
_entity.type
_entity.pdbx_description
1 polymer ?
#
loop_
_entity_poly.entity_id
_entity_poly.type
_entity_poly.pdbx_seq_one_letter_code
_entity_poly.pdbx_strand_id
1 'polypeptide(L)'
;MEKEKIFDSLIPKDRNLDRIATEADKNPELVSYLLEGVQNKNVRIKYGCFNTLVLISEKKPELLYPHFDLFVEYLNSDNNIFKLGSIKMISNLSKVDSQKKFDKIFDKFYSFIRDPEMTPAANVSKGSIIIAKAKPHLTENITNQLLTVSQTKYKTKECKNILIGHVISSFDKMFNKLEYKDMVMQFVEKNLNNPWKGTKSKAEKFLKKRKSTA
;
A
#
# COMPACT_ATOMS: atom_id res chain seq x y z
N MET A 1 0.16 0.80 32.71
CA MET A 1 0.49 2.14 32.18
C MET A 1 -0.82 2.82 31.86
N GLU A 2 -1.14 3.97 32.46
CA GLU A 2 -2.42 4.67 32.24
C GLU A 2 -2.64 4.95 30.74
N LYS A 3 -3.83 4.67 30.20
CA LYS A 3 -4.14 4.77 28.76
C LYS A 3 -3.73 6.11 28.15
N GLU A 4 -3.86 7.20 28.91
CA GLU A 4 -3.47 8.55 28.46
C GLU A 4 -1.96 8.67 28.20
N LYS A 5 -1.12 8.10 29.07
CA LYS A 5 0.35 8.09 28.89
C LYS A 5 0.76 7.31 27.64
N ILE A 6 0.00 6.27 27.28
CA ILE A 6 0.21 5.53 26.02
C ILE A 6 -0.08 6.44 24.83
N PHE A 7 -1.23 7.12 24.80
CA PHE A 7 -1.57 7.99 23.69
C PHE A 7 -0.60 9.16 23.51
N ASP A 8 -0.10 9.76 24.59
CA ASP A 8 0.92 10.79 24.51
C ASP A 8 2.25 10.26 23.94
N SER A 9 2.63 9.02 24.29
CA SER A 9 3.82 8.36 23.74
C SER A 9 3.68 7.88 22.28
N LEU A 10 2.47 7.86 21.73
CA LEU A 10 2.18 7.47 20.34
C LEU A 10 2.21 8.64 19.35
N ILE A 11 2.45 9.87 19.85
CA ILE A 11 2.52 11.13 19.10
C ILE A 11 3.95 11.76 19.02
N PRO A 12 5.10 11.08 19.17
CA PRO A 12 6.39 11.71 18.87
C PRO A 12 6.63 11.88 17.36
N LYS A 13 7.37 12.93 17.01
CA LYS A 13 7.88 13.21 15.66
C LYS A 13 8.90 12.16 15.18
N ASP A 14 9.58 11.51 16.13
CA ASP A 14 10.69 10.58 15.86
C ASP A 14 10.27 9.15 16.23
N ARG A 15 9.57 8.47 15.31
CA ARG A 15 9.04 7.12 15.55
C ARG A 15 10.08 6.05 15.24
N ASN A 16 10.48 5.28 16.25
CA ASN A 16 11.31 4.09 16.08
C ASN A 16 10.41 2.85 15.83
N LEU A 17 10.45 2.33 14.60
CA LEU A 17 9.71 1.16 14.14
C LEU A 17 9.94 -0.08 15.00
N ASP A 18 11.20 -0.37 15.32
CA ASP A 18 11.60 -1.60 16.02
C ASP A 18 11.18 -1.54 17.49
N ARG A 19 11.25 -0.35 18.11
CA ARG A 19 10.74 -0.13 19.46
C ARG A 19 9.22 -0.36 19.53
N ILE A 20 8.46 0.25 18.62
CA ILE A 20 6.99 0.11 18.57
C ILE A 20 6.58 -1.36 18.39
N ALA A 21 7.24 -2.06 17.46
CA ALA A 21 6.96 -3.48 17.23
C ALA A 21 7.32 -4.34 18.46
N THR A 22 8.44 -4.07 19.11
CA THR A 22 8.86 -4.77 20.34
C THR A 22 7.91 -4.52 21.51
N GLU A 23 7.41 -3.30 21.67
CA GLU A 23 6.43 -2.96 22.71
C GLU A 23 5.08 -3.64 22.45
N ALA A 24 4.63 -3.69 21.19
CA ALA A 24 3.40 -4.39 20.80
C ALA A 24 3.50 -5.91 21.02
N ASP A 25 4.66 -6.51 20.74
CA ASP A 25 4.92 -7.94 20.95
C ASP A 25 4.89 -8.31 22.45
N LYS A 26 5.41 -7.42 23.30
CA LYS A 26 5.44 -7.61 24.77
C LYS A 26 4.14 -7.26 25.48
N ASN A 27 3.27 -6.49 24.84
CA ASN A 27 2.02 -6.03 25.41
C ASN A 27 0.86 -6.22 24.42
N PRO A 28 0.22 -7.41 24.41
CA PRO A 28 -0.88 -7.72 23.50
C PRO A 28 -2.06 -6.74 23.58
N GLU A 29 -2.29 -6.12 24.75
CA GLU A 29 -3.36 -5.12 24.91
C GLU A 29 -3.09 -3.83 24.11
N LEU A 30 -1.83 -3.55 23.74
CA LEU A 30 -1.47 -2.37 22.97
C LEU A 30 -2.19 -2.35 21.61
N VAL A 31 -2.35 -3.50 20.96
CA VAL A 31 -3.10 -3.60 19.69
C VAL A 31 -4.55 -3.16 19.90
N SER A 32 -5.21 -3.66 20.95
CA SER A 32 -6.58 -3.27 21.30
C SER A 32 -6.69 -1.76 21.57
N TYR A 33 -5.75 -1.17 22.31
CA TYR A 33 -5.73 0.28 22.56
C TYR A 33 -5.54 1.11 21.29
N LEU A 34 -4.69 0.65 20.37
CA LEU A 34 -4.50 1.32 19.09
C LEU A 34 -5.75 1.23 18.20
N LEU A 35 -6.43 0.07 18.20
CA LEU A 35 -7.69 -0.12 17.49
C LEU A 35 -8.82 0.73 18.09
N GLU A 36 -8.87 0.91 19.40
CA GLU A 36 -9.76 1.87 20.06
C GLU A 36 -9.40 3.32 19.66
N GLY A 37 -8.09 3.63 19.68
CA GLY A 37 -7.56 4.95 19.39
C GLY A 37 -7.82 5.45 17.96
N VAL A 38 -7.95 4.56 16.96
CA VAL A 38 -8.33 4.98 15.60
C VAL A 38 -9.75 5.56 15.52
N GLN A 39 -10.62 5.26 16.48
CA GLN A 39 -11.96 5.82 16.56
C GLN A 39 -12.02 7.14 17.36
N ASN A 40 -10.90 7.58 17.94
CA ASN A 40 -10.86 8.77 18.78
C ASN A 40 -11.29 10.04 18.01
N LYS A 41 -12.03 10.95 18.68
CA LYS A 41 -12.46 12.23 18.08
C LYS A 41 -11.29 13.17 17.79
N ASN A 42 -10.21 13.09 18.57
CA ASN A 42 -8.99 13.84 18.34
C ASN A 42 -8.22 13.28 17.13
N VAL A 43 -8.12 14.08 16.07
CA VAL A 43 -7.47 13.70 14.80
C VAL A 43 -5.99 13.33 15.00
N ARG A 44 -5.28 13.96 15.94
CA ARG A 44 -3.87 13.63 16.21
C ARG A 44 -3.72 12.25 16.82
N ILE A 45 -4.58 11.91 17.79
CA ILE A 45 -4.60 10.57 18.42
C ILE A 45 -4.97 9.52 17.36
N LYS A 46 -6.06 9.76 16.61
CA LYS A 46 -6.51 8.89 15.52
C LYS A 46 -5.41 8.59 14.51
N TYR A 47 -4.78 9.65 13.99
CA TYR A 47 -3.70 9.53 13.01
C TYR A 47 -2.48 8.84 13.62
N GLY A 48 -2.15 9.16 14.87
CA GLY A 48 -1.05 8.54 15.60
C GLY A 48 -1.24 7.03 15.72
N CYS A 49 -2.44 6.59 16.11
CA CYS A 49 -2.79 5.18 16.23
C CYS A 49 -2.76 4.46 14.89
N PHE A 50 -3.36 5.04 13.84
CA PHE A 50 -3.34 4.46 12.49
C PHE A 50 -1.92 4.25 11.97
N ASN A 51 -1.06 5.26 12.14
CA ASN A 51 0.32 5.13 11.73
C ASN A 51 1.02 4.02 12.52
N THR A 52 0.87 3.97 13.84
CA THR A 52 1.48 2.92 14.66
C THR A 52 1.02 1.53 14.23
N LEU A 53 -0.28 1.33 13.94
CA LEU A 53 -0.79 0.06 13.40
C LEU A 53 -0.17 -0.30 12.04
N VAL A 54 0.03 0.68 11.16
CA VAL A 54 0.76 0.46 9.89
C VAL A 54 2.20 -0.01 10.15
N LEU A 55 2.91 0.62 11.09
CA LEU A 55 4.28 0.22 11.45
C LEU A 55 4.32 -1.20 12.03
N ILE A 56 3.38 -1.54 12.92
CA ILE A 56 3.23 -2.89 13.47
C ILE A 56 2.97 -3.89 12.34
N SER A 57 2.05 -3.59 11.42
CA SER A 57 1.75 -4.48 10.29
C SER A 57 2.98 -4.77 9.42
N GLU A 58 3.90 -3.80 9.29
CA GLU A 58 5.10 -3.98 8.48
C GLU A 58 6.10 -4.95 9.12
N LYS A 59 6.25 -4.87 10.46
CA LYS A 59 7.27 -5.56 11.24
C LYS A 59 6.80 -6.87 11.89
N LYS A 60 5.57 -6.90 12.38
CA LYS A 60 4.93 -8.00 13.12
C LYS A 60 3.47 -8.18 12.64
N PRO A 61 3.26 -8.51 11.36
CA PRO A 61 1.92 -8.64 10.78
C PRO A 61 1.04 -9.68 11.49
N GLU A 62 1.63 -10.67 12.16
CA GLU A 62 0.96 -11.73 12.91
C GLU A 62 0.05 -11.16 14.01
N LEU A 63 0.47 -10.06 14.65
CA LEU A 63 -0.29 -9.41 15.72
C LEU A 63 -1.57 -8.73 15.21
N LEU A 64 -1.63 -8.40 13.92
CA LEU A 64 -2.76 -7.68 13.32
C LEU A 64 -3.61 -8.55 12.40
N TYR A 65 -3.13 -9.73 12.00
CA TYR A 65 -3.86 -10.64 11.11
C TYR A 65 -5.24 -11.08 11.65
N PRO A 66 -5.44 -11.32 12.97
CA PRO A 66 -6.77 -11.59 13.51
C PRO A 66 -7.80 -10.49 13.20
N HIS A 67 -7.34 -9.25 12.97
CA HIS A 67 -8.17 -8.09 12.67
C HIS A 67 -8.27 -7.78 11.17
N PHE A 68 -7.87 -8.69 10.28
CA PHE A 68 -7.87 -8.47 8.83
C PHE A 68 -9.22 -7.93 8.30
N ASP A 69 -10.32 -8.54 8.75
CA ASP A 69 -11.67 -8.21 8.24
C ASP A 69 -12.10 -6.79 8.67
N LEU A 70 -11.69 -6.34 9.85
CA LEU A 70 -11.90 -4.95 10.29
C LEU A 70 -11.21 -3.95 9.34
N PHE A 71 -10.00 -4.24 8.88
CA PHE A 71 -9.33 -3.38 7.91
C PHE A 71 -9.99 -3.43 6.53
N VAL A 72 -10.60 -4.56 6.15
CA VAL A 72 -11.42 -4.66 4.93
C VAL A 72 -12.68 -3.80 5.01
N GLU A 73 -13.31 -3.71 6.19
CA GLU A 73 -14.43 -2.81 6.44
C GLU A 73 -14.00 -1.35 6.30
N TYR A 74 -12.84 -0.98 6.85
CA TYR A 74 -12.28 0.37 6.75
C TYR A 74 -11.95 0.83 5.33
N LEU A 75 -11.84 -0.08 4.35
CA LEU A 75 -11.74 0.30 2.93
C LEU A 75 -12.99 1.05 2.43
N ASN A 76 -14.17 0.80 3.05
CA ASN A 76 -15.43 1.45 2.71
C ASN A 76 -15.62 2.83 3.36
N SER A 77 -14.67 3.27 4.22
CA SER A 77 -14.80 4.53 4.94
C SER A 77 -14.61 5.75 4.01
N ASP A 78 -15.44 6.77 4.17
CA ASP A 78 -15.25 8.08 3.54
C ASP A 78 -14.04 8.83 4.10
N ASN A 79 -13.62 8.47 5.32
CA ASN A 79 -12.41 9.01 5.91
C ASN A 79 -11.15 8.40 5.26
N ASN A 80 -10.39 9.24 4.56
CA ASN A 80 -9.17 8.84 3.87
C ASN A 80 -8.08 8.28 4.80
N ILE A 81 -8.04 8.64 6.08
CA ILE A 81 -7.08 8.05 7.03
C ILE A 81 -7.33 6.54 7.17
N PHE A 82 -8.60 6.17 7.35
CA PHE A 82 -9.02 4.76 7.44
C PHE A 82 -8.71 4.00 6.16
N LYS A 83 -9.12 4.56 5.02
CA LYS A 83 -8.93 3.93 3.71
C LYS A 83 -7.45 3.71 3.40
N LEU A 84 -6.62 4.75 3.53
CA LEU A 84 -5.19 4.68 3.20
C LEU A 84 -4.39 3.84 4.21
N GLY A 85 -4.72 3.93 5.50
CA GLY A 85 -4.12 3.08 6.53
C GLY A 85 -4.41 1.60 6.26
N SER A 86 -5.65 1.29 5.93
CA SER A 86 -6.10 -0.09 5.67
C SER A 86 -5.50 -0.68 4.40
N ILE A 87 -5.35 0.09 3.32
CA ILE A 87 -4.62 -0.36 2.12
C ILE A 87 -3.20 -0.83 2.48
N LYS A 88 -2.48 -0.06 3.31
CA LYS A 88 -1.12 -0.40 3.74
C LYS A 88 -1.09 -1.63 4.64
N MET A 89 -1.97 -1.69 5.65
CA MET A 89 -2.05 -2.82 6.58
C MET A 89 -2.40 -4.11 5.85
N ILE A 90 -3.45 -4.12 5.00
CA ILE A 90 -3.84 -5.28 4.21
C ILE A 90 -2.70 -5.76 3.31
N SER A 91 -1.97 -4.83 2.68
CA SER A 91 -0.80 -5.18 1.87
C SER A 91 0.27 -5.90 2.70
N ASN A 92 0.55 -5.40 3.90
CA ASN A 92 1.52 -6.02 4.81
C ASN A 92 1.05 -7.37 5.35
N LEU A 93 -0.24 -7.49 5.70
CA LEU A 93 -0.86 -8.73 6.21
C LEU A 93 -0.86 -9.86 5.18
N SER A 94 -0.78 -9.54 3.88
CA SER A 94 -0.63 -10.55 2.83
C SER A 94 0.57 -11.50 3.04
N LYS A 95 1.60 -11.07 3.78
CA LYS A 95 2.79 -11.88 4.13
C LYS A 95 2.45 -13.09 5.01
N VAL A 96 1.39 -13.00 5.82
CA VAL A 96 0.99 -14.02 6.80
C VAL A 96 -0.43 -14.52 6.56
N ASP A 97 -0.95 -14.31 5.34
CA ASP A 97 -2.33 -14.60 4.96
C ASP A 97 -2.60 -16.09 4.73
N SER A 98 -2.54 -16.87 5.81
CA SER A 98 -2.72 -18.34 5.80
C SER A 98 -4.12 -18.77 5.36
N GLN A 99 -5.14 -17.92 5.55
CA GLN A 99 -6.54 -18.21 5.20
C GLN A 99 -6.94 -17.68 3.81
N LYS A 100 -5.98 -17.15 3.02
CA LYS A 100 -6.23 -16.57 1.69
C LYS A 100 -7.32 -15.47 1.71
N LYS A 101 -7.39 -14.68 2.79
CA LYS A 101 -8.34 -13.57 2.92
C LYS A 101 -8.09 -12.49 1.88
N PHE A 102 -6.83 -12.26 1.49
CA PHE A 102 -6.52 -11.29 0.45
C PHE A 102 -7.10 -11.69 -0.92
N ASP A 103 -6.99 -12.97 -1.29
CA ASP A 103 -7.52 -13.49 -2.56
C ASP A 103 -9.02 -13.19 -2.69
N LYS A 104 -9.78 -13.34 -1.58
CA LYS A 104 -11.23 -13.07 -1.54
C LYS A 104 -11.60 -11.60 -1.73
N ILE A 105 -10.69 -10.67 -1.42
CA ILE A 105 -10.92 -9.23 -1.53
C ILE A 105 -10.12 -8.58 -2.65
N PHE A 106 -9.49 -9.40 -3.52
CA PHE A 106 -8.62 -8.93 -4.61
C PHE A 106 -9.28 -7.84 -5.45
N ASP A 107 -10.49 -8.10 -5.97
CA ASP A 107 -11.19 -7.16 -6.84
C ASP A 107 -11.58 -5.88 -6.10
N LYS A 108 -11.98 -5.99 -4.83
CA LYS A 108 -12.25 -4.82 -3.97
C LYS A 108 -11.00 -3.98 -3.80
N PHE A 109 -9.86 -4.61 -3.51
CA PHE A 109 -8.59 -3.93 -3.30
C PHE A 109 -8.09 -3.23 -4.57
N TYR A 110 -8.19 -3.88 -5.73
CA TYR A 110 -7.75 -3.27 -6.99
C TYR A 110 -8.80 -2.34 -7.64
N SER A 111 -10.04 -2.30 -7.14
CA SER A 111 -11.03 -1.31 -7.57
C SER A 111 -10.53 0.13 -7.41
N PHE A 112 -9.68 0.41 -6.42
CA PHE A 112 -9.07 1.73 -6.22
C PHE A 112 -8.14 2.18 -7.35
N ILE A 113 -7.64 1.28 -8.22
CA ILE A 113 -6.89 1.65 -9.44
C ILE A 113 -7.83 2.13 -10.55
N ARG A 114 -9.12 1.77 -10.47
CA ARG A 114 -10.15 2.18 -11.42
C ARG A 114 -10.97 3.37 -10.92
N ASP A 115 -10.78 3.74 -9.65
CA ASP A 115 -11.40 4.90 -9.02
C ASP A 115 -10.76 6.22 -9.49
N PRO A 116 -11.52 7.33 -9.63
CA PRO A 116 -10.99 8.63 -10.01
C PRO A 116 -9.95 9.24 -9.06
N GLU A 117 -9.87 8.77 -7.80
CA GLU A 117 -8.93 9.25 -6.80
C GLU A 117 -7.52 8.67 -6.98
N MET A 118 -6.55 9.54 -7.25
CA MET A 118 -5.15 9.14 -7.40
C MET A 118 -4.53 8.57 -6.11
N THR A 119 -4.86 9.11 -4.94
CA THR A 119 -4.15 8.81 -3.70
C THR A 119 -4.33 7.35 -3.25
N PRO A 120 -5.57 6.79 -3.21
CA PRO A 120 -5.76 5.36 -2.97
C PRO A 120 -5.06 4.50 -4.04
N ALA A 121 -5.21 4.84 -5.32
CA ALA A 121 -4.58 4.12 -6.43
C ALA A 121 -3.05 4.04 -6.29
N ALA A 122 -2.40 5.14 -5.88
CA ALA A 122 -0.96 5.18 -5.65
C ALA A 122 -0.53 4.31 -4.46
N ASN A 123 -1.35 4.20 -3.42
CA ASN A 123 -1.07 3.32 -2.28
C ASN A 123 -1.29 1.85 -2.64
N VAL A 124 -2.32 1.51 -3.41
CA VAL A 124 -2.54 0.16 -3.95
C VAL A 124 -1.38 -0.25 -4.85
N SER A 125 -0.90 0.64 -5.73
CA SER A 125 0.26 0.38 -6.59
C SER A 125 1.51 0.03 -5.76
N LYS A 126 1.79 0.79 -4.70
CA LYS A 126 2.91 0.50 -3.78
C LYS A 126 2.71 -0.81 -3.01
N GLY A 127 1.50 -1.05 -2.52
CA GLY A 127 1.12 -2.28 -1.81
C GLY A 127 1.28 -3.53 -2.67
N SER A 128 1.05 -3.40 -3.98
CA SER A 128 1.15 -4.47 -4.97
C SER A 128 2.53 -5.15 -4.97
N ILE A 129 3.60 -4.40 -4.68
CA ILE A 129 4.97 -4.95 -4.56
C ILE A 129 5.06 -5.97 -3.43
N ILE A 130 4.43 -5.64 -2.29
CA ILE A 130 4.43 -6.49 -1.08
C ILE A 130 3.57 -7.72 -1.35
N ILE A 131 2.38 -7.51 -1.90
CA ILE A 131 1.41 -8.57 -2.19
C ILE A 131 1.97 -9.55 -3.23
N ALA A 132 2.53 -9.09 -4.34
CA ALA A 132 3.12 -9.96 -5.36
C ALA A 132 4.32 -10.76 -4.82
N LYS A 133 5.11 -10.17 -3.90
CA LYS A 133 6.19 -10.90 -3.23
C LYS A 133 5.64 -12.00 -2.31
N ALA A 134 4.58 -11.72 -1.56
CA ALA A 134 3.98 -12.66 -0.61
C ALA A 134 3.11 -13.73 -1.29
N LYS A 135 2.49 -13.39 -2.42
CA LYS A 135 1.50 -14.21 -3.13
C LYS A 135 1.85 -14.26 -4.63
N PRO A 136 2.91 -14.99 -5.02
CA PRO A 136 3.41 -14.99 -6.39
C PRO A 136 2.36 -15.41 -7.44
N HIS A 137 1.42 -16.30 -7.07
CA HIS A 137 0.33 -16.75 -7.95
C HIS A 137 -0.64 -15.63 -8.36
N LEU A 138 -0.63 -14.48 -7.68
CA LEU A 138 -1.44 -13.32 -8.04
C LEU A 138 -0.70 -12.33 -8.94
N THR A 139 0.61 -12.50 -9.17
CA THR A 139 1.47 -11.49 -9.80
C THR A 139 0.91 -11.02 -11.14
N GLU A 140 0.40 -11.91 -11.98
CA GLU A 140 -0.13 -11.50 -13.29
C GLU A 140 -1.50 -10.85 -13.24
N ASN A 141 -2.37 -11.28 -12.32
CA ASN A 141 -3.61 -10.56 -12.07
C ASN A 141 -3.32 -9.14 -11.56
N ILE A 142 -2.31 -8.98 -10.69
CA ILE A 142 -1.86 -7.68 -10.20
C ILE A 142 -1.32 -6.83 -11.36
N THR A 143 -0.47 -7.40 -12.21
CA THR A 143 0.07 -6.72 -13.40
C THR A 143 -1.05 -6.17 -14.27
N ASN A 144 -2.05 -7.00 -14.57
CA ASN A 144 -3.21 -6.62 -15.36
C ASN A 144 -3.99 -5.46 -14.73
N GLN A 145 -4.25 -5.50 -13.42
CA GLN A 145 -4.93 -4.41 -12.72
C GLN A 145 -4.12 -3.11 -12.77
N LEU A 146 -2.79 -3.17 -12.58
CA LEU A 146 -1.96 -1.97 -12.62
C LEU A 146 -1.88 -1.33 -14.02
N LEU A 147 -1.92 -2.13 -15.08
CA LEU A 147 -1.90 -1.62 -16.46
C LEU A 147 -3.15 -0.80 -16.82
N THR A 148 -4.29 -1.04 -16.15
CA THR A 148 -5.53 -0.29 -16.42
C THR A 148 -5.42 1.20 -16.09
N VAL A 149 -4.40 1.63 -15.32
CA VAL A 149 -4.12 3.05 -15.04
C VAL A 149 -4.06 3.91 -16.31
N SER A 150 -3.61 3.32 -17.43
CA SER A 150 -3.53 4.00 -18.73
C SER A 150 -4.90 4.30 -19.34
N GLN A 151 -5.94 3.59 -18.93
CA GLN A 151 -7.31 3.68 -19.46
C GLN A 151 -8.27 4.36 -18.46
N THR A 152 -7.98 4.32 -17.16
CA THR A 152 -8.81 4.97 -16.13
C THR A 152 -8.90 6.49 -16.32
N LYS A 153 -10.10 7.04 -16.08
CA LYS A 153 -10.39 8.49 -16.03
C LYS A 153 -10.25 9.01 -14.60
N TYR A 154 -9.10 9.60 -14.32
CA TYR A 154 -8.83 10.28 -13.05
C TYR A 154 -9.37 11.72 -13.06
N LYS A 155 -9.48 12.32 -11.86
CA LYS A 155 -9.90 13.71 -11.67
C LYS A 155 -9.20 14.70 -12.59
N THR A 156 -7.89 14.54 -12.79
CA THR A 156 -7.12 15.36 -13.73
C THR A 156 -6.16 14.50 -14.56
N LYS A 157 -5.79 14.99 -15.74
CA LYS A 157 -4.73 14.38 -16.56
C LYS A 157 -3.38 14.35 -15.81
N GLU A 158 -3.11 15.37 -15.01
CA GLU A 158 -1.90 15.46 -14.18
C GLU A 158 -1.86 14.33 -13.13
N CYS A 159 -2.96 14.10 -12.41
CA CYS A 159 -3.09 13.00 -11.47
C CYS A 159 -2.81 11.64 -12.14
N LYS A 160 -3.39 11.41 -13.32
CA LYS A 160 -3.12 10.20 -14.11
C LYS A 160 -1.64 10.04 -14.43
N ASN A 161 -1.00 11.11 -14.90
CA ASN A 161 0.42 11.10 -15.28
C ASN A 161 1.34 10.84 -14.08
N ILE A 162 1.05 11.42 -12.91
CA ILE A 162 1.79 11.15 -11.68
C ILE A 162 1.62 9.69 -11.24
N LEU A 163 0.38 9.18 -11.29
CA LEU A 163 0.07 7.80 -10.90
C LEU A 163 0.74 6.77 -11.79
N ILE A 164 0.79 6.99 -13.10
CA ILE A 164 1.56 6.13 -14.02
C ILE A 164 3.01 6.01 -13.54
N GLY A 165 3.62 7.11 -13.07
CA GLY A 165 4.95 7.07 -12.47
C GLY A 165 5.05 6.16 -11.24
N HIS A 166 4.02 6.12 -10.38
CA HIS A 166 3.97 5.17 -9.26
C HIS A 166 3.84 3.72 -9.73
N VAL A 167 3.04 3.47 -10.76
CA VAL A 167 2.90 2.14 -11.37
C VAL A 167 4.22 1.66 -11.98
N ILE A 168 4.91 2.51 -12.75
CA ILE A 168 6.25 2.20 -13.32
C ILE A 168 7.25 1.86 -12.21
N SER A 169 7.28 2.63 -11.11
CA SER A 169 8.15 2.32 -9.96
C SER A 169 7.79 0.99 -9.28
N SER A 170 6.53 0.57 -9.34
CA SER A 170 6.09 -0.71 -8.76
C SER A 170 6.49 -1.87 -9.66
N PHE A 171 6.28 -1.72 -10.98
CA PHE A 171 6.82 -2.65 -11.96
C PHE A 171 8.33 -2.76 -11.89
N ASP A 172 9.08 -1.67 -11.67
CA ASP A 172 10.54 -1.73 -11.56
C ASP A 172 10.99 -2.72 -10.47
N LYS A 173 10.29 -2.73 -9.34
CA LYS A 173 10.58 -3.56 -8.18
C LYS A 173 10.09 -5.00 -8.33
N MET A 174 9.09 -5.22 -9.16
CA MET A 174 8.50 -6.56 -9.41
C MET A 174 9.07 -7.25 -10.65
N PHE A 175 9.76 -6.50 -11.53
CA PHE A 175 10.07 -6.89 -12.92
C PHE A 175 10.67 -8.28 -13.09
N ASN A 176 11.61 -8.68 -12.23
CA ASN A 176 12.30 -9.96 -12.36
C ASN A 176 11.37 -11.17 -12.14
N LYS A 177 10.22 -10.96 -11.50
CA LYS A 177 9.22 -11.98 -11.18
C LYS A 177 8.02 -11.96 -12.14
N LEU A 178 7.95 -11.00 -13.06
CA LEU A 178 6.84 -10.90 -14.00
C LEU A 178 7.05 -11.88 -15.15
N GLU A 179 6.00 -12.58 -15.55
CA GLU A 179 5.92 -13.28 -16.83
C GLU A 179 5.61 -12.27 -17.96
N TYR A 180 4.76 -11.28 -17.66
CA TYR A 180 4.27 -10.28 -18.62
C TYR A 180 5.24 -9.12 -18.87
N LYS A 181 6.53 -9.42 -19.04
CA LYS A 181 7.59 -8.42 -19.21
C LYS A 181 7.36 -7.53 -20.44
N ASP A 182 6.94 -8.11 -21.56
CA ASP A 182 6.75 -7.36 -22.80
C ASP A 182 5.62 -6.32 -22.70
N MET A 183 4.49 -6.69 -22.09
CA MET A 183 3.39 -5.74 -21.85
C MET A 183 3.82 -4.59 -20.94
N VAL A 184 4.61 -4.88 -19.91
CA VAL A 184 5.17 -3.87 -19.02
C VAL A 184 6.18 -2.98 -19.75
N MET A 185 7.06 -3.56 -20.57
CA MET A 185 8.02 -2.79 -21.38
C MET A 185 7.29 -1.82 -22.32
N GLN A 186 6.28 -2.30 -23.06
CA GLN A 186 5.46 -1.46 -23.94
C GLN A 186 4.73 -0.35 -23.17
N PHE A 187 4.18 -0.65 -21.99
CA PHE A 187 3.56 0.35 -21.13
C PHE A 187 4.55 1.44 -20.70
N VAL A 188 5.77 1.06 -20.33
CA VAL A 188 6.81 2.01 -19.93
C VAL A 188 7.29 2.86 -21.11
N GLU A 189 7.49 2.25 -22.29
CA GLU A 189 7.91 2.94 -23.52
C GLU A 189 6.91 4.02 -23.95
N LYS A 190 5.61 3.72 -23.88
CA LYS A 190 4.53 4.71 -24.14
C LYS A 190 4.60 5.94 -23.23
N ASN A 191 5.35 5.87 -22.13
CA ASN A 191 5.50 6.95 -21.15
C ASN A 191 6.86 7.67 -21.19
N LEU A 192 7.69 7.43 -22.22
CA LEU A 192 8.93 8.19 -22.44
C LEU A 192 8.69 9.68 -22.74
N ASN A 193 7.52 10.01 -23.30
CA ASN A 193 7.10 11.39 -23.57
C ASN A 193 6.01 11.87 -22.61
N ASN A 194 5.92 11.27 -21.42
CA ASN A 194 4.90 11.67 -20.44
C ASN A 194 5.08 13.16 -20.05
N PRO A 195 4.01 13.99 -20.04
CA PRO A 195 4.10 15.41 -19.70
C PRO A 195 4.67 15.67 -18.29
N TRP A 196 4.50 14.74 -17.36
CA TRP A 196 5.09 14.84 -16.04
C TRP A 196 6.55 14.39 -16.04
N LYS A 197 7.47 15.34 -15.84
CA LYS A 197 8.93 15.10 -15.84
C LYS A 197 9.35 13.94 -14.92
N GLY A 198 8.72 13.84 -13.73
CA GLY A 198 9.01 12.78 -12.78
C GLY A 198 8.61 11.38 -13.26
N THR A 199 7.58 11.28 -14.09
CA THR A 199 7.12 10.00 -14.69
C THR A 199 8.00 9.63 -15.87
N LYS A 200 8.29 10.59 -16.76
CA LYS A 200 9.28 10.42 -17.84
C LYS A 200 10.62 9.89 -17.30
N SER A 201 11.17 10.53 -16.28
CA SER A 201 12.46 10.11 -15.69
C SER A 201 12.42 8.69 -15.12
N LYS A 202 11.29 8.26 -14.54
CA LYS A 202 11.13 6.88 -14.06
C LYS A 202 11.07 5.89 -15.22
N ALA A 203 10.41 6.22 -16.33
CA ALA A 203 10.36 5.39 -17.52
C ALA A 203 11.75 5.21 -18.15
N GLU A 204 12.51 6.30 -18.30
CA GLU A 204 13.88 6.27 -18.82
C GLU A 204 14.80 5.41 -17.95
N LYS A 205 14.77 5.64 -16.62
CA LYS A 205 15.55 4.85 -15.66
C LYS A 205 15.17 3.38 -15.69
N PHE A 206 13.87 3.08 -15.79
CA PHE A 206 13.37 1.72 -15.91
C PHE A 206 14.00 1.05 -17.13
N LEU A 207 13.84 1.62 -18.33
CA LEU A 207 14.31 0.98 -19.58
C LEU A 207 15.84 0.90 -19.63
N LYS A 208 16.57 1.94 -19.18
CA LYS A 208 18.04 1.91 -19.10
C LYS A 208 18.54 0.71 -18.31
N LYS A 209 17.93 0.43 -17.15
CA LYS A 209 18.27 -0.71 -16.30
C LYS A 209 18.09 -2.07 -17.00
N ARG A 210 17.14 -2.19 -17.95
CA ARG A 210 16.85 -3.45 -18.68
C ARG A 210 17.73 -3.62 -19.90
N LYS A 211 18.08 -2.52 -20.57
CA LYS A 211 19.05 -2.54 -21.67
C LYS A 211 20.47 -2.86 -21.20
N SER A 212 20.82 -2.56 -19.95
CA SER A 212 22.14 -2.88 -19.37
C SER A 212 22.23 -4.26 -18.73
N THR A 213 21.13 -5.02 -18.69
CA THR A 213 21.05 -6.37 -18.11
C THR A 213 20.66 -7.44 -19.14
N ALA A 214 20.49 -7.03 -20.40
CA ALA A 214 20.37 -7.89 -21.57
C ALA A 214 21.72 -7.92 -22.30
#